data_AF-A0A7W5S709-F1
#
_entry.id   AF-A0A7W5S709-F1
#
_cell.length_a   1.000
_cell.length_b   1.000
_cell.length_c   1.000
_cell.angle_alpha   90.00
_cell.angle_beta   90.00
_cell.angle_gamma   90.00
#
_symmetry.space_group_name_H-M   'P 1'
#
loop_
_entity.id
_entity.type
_entity.pdbx_description
1 polymer ?
#
loop_
_entity_poly.entity_id
_entity_poly.type
_entity_poly.pdbx_seq_one_letter_code
_entity_poly.pdbx_strand_id
1 'polypeptide(L)'
;MRAHTPIAAGWPIAAGLATLTLIAGCVAPPRAEPPPPPPRVEAPAPAPRPAPLAADWRDWPYTPGSWTYRRDPRGSVASFGAQAALPALTLQCDTGTRQIHLSRTAAAATPMTIRTSSVTRALSVQPGNTPGTVTATLPASDPLLEAMGFSRGRFVIDQQGQPALVIPSWAEIERVTEDCRG
;
A
#
# COMPACT_ATOMS: atom_id res chain seq x y z
N MET A 1 7.49 -60.80 27.40
CA MET A 1 8.53 -61.84 27.39
C MET A 1 9.87 -61.11 27.29
N ARG A 2 10.47 -60.59 28.37
CA ARG A 2 11.34 -61.26 29.35
C ARG A 2 12.23 -62.36 28.77
N ALA A 3 13.50 -62.04 28.50
CA ALA A 3 14.65 -62.85 28.91
C ALA A 3 15.96 -62.05 28.76
N HIS A 4 16.62 -61.66 29.85
CA HIS A 4 17.68 -62.37 30.59
C HIS A 4 19.09 -62.01 30.08
N THR A 5 19.76 -61.13 30.84
CA THR A 5 21.22 -60.97 31.01
C THR A 5 21.88 -62.31 31.34
N PRO A 6 23.19 -62.51 31.03
CA PRO A 6 24.19 -62.54 32.10
C PRO A 6 25.65 -62.14 31.69
N ILE A 7 26.43 -61.40 32.50
CA ILE A 7 27.39 -61.83 33.57
C ILE A 7 28.88 -61.89 33.11
N ALA A 8 29.71 -61.13 33.86
CA ALA A 8 31.10 -61.40 34.29
C ALA A 8 32.23 -61.44 33.24
N ALA A 9 33.51 -61.28 33.57
CA ALA A 9 34.27 -60.79 34.73
C ALA A 9 35.75 -60.79 34.29
N GLY A 10 36.63 -60.14 35.07
CA GLY A 10 38.02 -60.60 35.17
C GLY A 10 39.09 -59.67 34.60
N TRP A 11 39.65 -58.86 35.50
CA TRP A 11 41.06 -58.40 35.57
C TRP A 11 42.05 -59.60 35.59
N PRO A 12 43.41 -59.48 35.57
CA PRO A 12 44.31 -58.32 35.83
C PRO A 12 45.68 -58.32 35.04
N ILE A 13 46.67 -57.52 35.52
CA ILE A 13 48.16 -57.66 35.44
C ILE A 13 48.83 -57.16 34.13
N ALA A 14 49.43 -55.96 34.09
CA ALA A 14 50.74 -55.50 34.59
C ALA A 14 51.98 -55.95 33.76
N ALA A 15 52.57 -54.98 33.05
CA ALA A 15 53.98 -54.85 32.65
C ALA A 15 54.09 -53.44 32.02
N GLY A 16 54.83 -52.45 32.52
CA GLY A 16 56.24 -52.48 32.90
C GLY A 16 57.09 -52.20 31.65
N LEU A 17 57.48 -50.93 31.43
CA LEU A 17 58.59 -50.40 30.59
C LEU A 17 58.25 -48.93 30.26
N ALA A 18 58.69 -47.95 31.06
CA ALA A 18 60.03 -47.34 31.03
C ALA A 18 60.38 -46.68 29.68
N THR A 19 60.40 -45.34 29.73
CA THR A 19 61.21 -44.41 28.93
C THR A 19 61.02 -44.36 27.41
N LEU A 20 60.27 -43.35 26.95
CA LEU A 20 60.49 -42.73 25.64
C LEU A 20 60.42 -41.19 25.79
N THR A 21 61.62 -40.62 25.79
CA THR A 21 62.03 -39.25 25.49
C THR A 21 60.98 -38.31 24.89
N LEU A 22 60.70 -37.21 25.60
CA LEU A 22 60.10 -36.00 25.06
C LEU A 22 61.05 -35.35 24.05
N ILE A 23 60.64 -35.31 22.78
CA ILE A 23 61.13 -34.32 21.82
C ILE A 23 59.94 -33.42 21.49
N ALA A 24 59.81 -32.33 22.25
CA ALA A 24 58.88 -31.25 21.94
C ALA A 24 59.42 -30.49 20.73
N GLY A 25 59.11 -30.99 19.52
CA GLY A 25 59.29 -30.24 18.29
C GLY A 25 58.27 -29.10 18.26
N CYS A 26 58.70 -27.89 18.65
CA CYS A 26 57.93 -26.66 18.43
C CYS A 26 57.88 -26.37 16.92
N VAL A 27 56.95 -27.01 16.21
CA VAL A 27 56.54 -26.58 14.88
C VAL A 27 55.53 -25.46 15.08
N ALA A 28 55.91 -24.24 14.71
CA ALA A 28 54.98 -23.11 14.69
C ALA A 28 53.83 -23.44 13.71
N PRO A 29 52.56 -23.27 14.12
CA PRO A 29 51.44 -23.50 13.21
C PRO A 29 51.51 -22.52 12.03
N PRO A 30 51.18 -22.95 10.80
CA PRO A 30 51.12 -22.04 9.65
C PRO A 30 50.15 -20.90 9.97
N ARG A 31 50.65 -19.67 9.84
CA ARG A 31 49.87 -18.46 10.10
C ARG A 31 48.78 -18.38 9.04
N ALA A 32 47.52 -18.55 9.44
CA ALA A 32 46.38 -18.39 8.54
C ALA A 32 46.41 -16.96 7.97
N GLU A 33 46.47 -16.86 6.64
CA GLU A 33 46.43 -15.57 5.96
C GLU A 33 45.01 -14.98 6.14
N PRO A 34 44.88 -13.68 6.47
CA PRO A 34 43.58 -13.05 6.64
C PRO A 34 42.75 -13.20 5.35
N PRO A 35 41.46 -13.56 5.43
CA PRO A 35 40.61 -13.62 4.25
C PRO A 35 40.56 -12.24 3.56
N PRO A 36 40.52 -12.20 2.21
CA PRO A 36 40.44 -10.95 1.50
C PRO A 36 39.20 -10.16 1.94
N PRO A 37 39.30 -8.82 2.06
CA PRO A 37 38.17 -8.00 2.46
C PRO A 37 37.00 -8.20 1.48
N PRO A 38 35.75 -8.26 1.98
CA PRO A 38 34.59 -8.45 1.11
C PRO A 38 34.48 -7.30 0.10
N PRO A 39 34.04 -7.56 -1.13
CA PRO A 39 33.83 -6.52 -2.13
C PRO A 39 32.86 -5.46 -1.58
N ARG A 40 33.27 -4.19 -1.65
CA ARG A 40 32.43 -3.06 -1.23
C ARG A 40 31.24 -2.96 -2.20
N VAL A 41 30.06 -3.33 -1.72
CA VAL A 41 28.81 -3.05 -2.43
C VAL A 41 28.58 -1.54 -2.39
N GLU A 42 28.62 -0.88 -3.55
CA GLU A 42 28.23 0.53 -3.65
C GLU A 42 26.76 0.69 -3.25
N ALA A 43 26.50 1.63 -2.34
CA ALA A 43 25.14 1.95 -1.95
C ALA A 43 24.36 2.48 -3.19
N PRO A 44 23.12 2.04 -3.42
CA PRO A 44 22.29 2.56 -4.49
C PRO A 44 22.19 4.09 -4.41
N ALA A 45 22.32 4.77 -5.55
CA ALA A 45 22.18 6.22 -5.59
C ALA A 45 20.81 6.66 -5.02
N PRO A 46 20.74 7.81 -4.31
CA PRO A 46 19.47 8.34 -3.82
C PRO A 46 18.47 8.53 -4.96
N ALA A 47 17.20 8.18 -4.72
CA ALA A 47 16.14 8.37 -5.70
C ALA A 47 16.01 9.87 -6.07
N PRO A 48 15.77 10.21 -7.35
CA PRO A 48 15.57 11.58 -7.76
C PRO A 48 14.36 12.21 -7.06
N ARG A 49 14.47 13.49 -6.71
CA ARG A 49 13.36 14.25 -6.10
C ARG A 49 12.19 14.35 -7.07
N PRO A 50 10.93 14.23 -6.60
CA PRO A 50 9.76 14.44 -7.45
C PRO A 50 9.82 15.81 -8.13
N ALA A 51 9.48 15.86 -9.42
CA ALA A 51 9.37 17.12 -10.13
C ALA A 51 8.28 18.00 -9.50
N PRO A 52 8.45 19.33 -9.46
CA PRO A 52 7.38 20.23 -9.06
C PRO A 52 6.15 20.03 -9.95
N LEU A 53 4.96 20.12 -9.36
CA LEU A 53 3.72 20.13 -10.14
C LEU A 53 3.69 21.36 -11.06
N ALA A 54 3.07 21.20 -12.23
CA ALA A 54 2.83 22.30 -13.15
C ALA A 54 1.97 23.40 -12.49
N ALA A 55 2.07 24.63 -13.00
CA ALA A 55 1.29 25.75 -12.50
C ALA A 55 -0.22 25.59 -12.76
N ASP A 56 -0.60 25.11 -13.96
CA ASP A 56 -1.98 24.72 -14.26
C ASP A 56 -2.22 23.28 -13.79
N TRP A 57 -3.29 23.10 -13.01
CA TRP A 57 -3.73 21.79 -12.53
C TRP A 57 -4.14 20.85 -13.66
N ARG A 58 -4.51 21.40 -14.83
CA ARG A 58 -4.89 20.61 -16.01
C ARG A 58 -3.71 19.85 -16.61
N ASP A 59 -2.49 20.30 -16.33
CA ASP A 59 -1.26 19.67 -16.78
C ASP A 59 -0.70 18.69 -15.75
N TRP A 60 -1.35 18.52 -14.60
CA TRP A 60 -0.91 17.55 -13.61
C TRP A 60 -1.06 16.13 -14.14
N PRO A 61 -0.10 15.23 -13.85
CA PRO A 61 -0.20 13.84 -14.21
C PRO A 61 -1.42 13.21 -13.51
N TYR A 62 -2.11 12.31 -14.21
CA TYR A 62 -3.18 11.53 -13.60
C TYR A 62 -2.66 10.74 -12.41
N THR A 63 -3.48 10.64 -11.37
CA THR A 63 -3.23 9.68 -10.30
C THR A 63 -3.26 8.27 -10.91
N PRO A 64 -2.27 7.40 -10.63
CA PRO A 64 -2.28 6.04 -11.17
C PRO A 64 -3.54 5.28 -10.75
N GLY A 65 -4.25 4.73 -11.73
CA GLY A 65 -5.46 3.94 -11.49
C GLY A 65 -6.36 3.85 -12.69
N SER A 66 -7.40 3.03 -12.54
CA SER A 66 -8.52 2.94 -13.49
C SER A 66 -9.82 3.01 -12.72
N TRP A 67 -10.88 3.40 -13.42
CA TRP A 67 -12.23 3.21 -12.93
C TRP A 67 -12.65 1.75 -13.02
N THR A 68 -13.45 1.34 -12.06
CA THR A 68 -14.23 0.11 -12.06
C THR A 68 -15.63 0.46 -11.61
N TYR A 69 -16.63 -0.18 -12.21
CA TYR A 69 -18.03 0.00 -11.87
C TYR A 69 -18.65 -1.34 -11.48
N ARG A 70 -19.50 -1.32 -10.46
CA ARG A 70 -20.26 -2.50 -10.03
C ARG A 70 -21.64 -2.09 -9.51
N ARG A 71 -22.62 -2.95 -9.78
CA ARG A 71 -23.95 -2.86 -9.16
C ARG A 71 -23.95 -3.51 -7.78
N ASP A 72 -24.65 -2.88 -6.85
CA ASP A 72 -24.88 -3.38 -5.50
C ASP A 72 -26.38 -3.52 -5.23
N PRO A 73 -26.81 -4.37 -4.30
CA PRO A 73 -28.23 -4.48 -3.94
C PRO A 73 -28.85 -3.16 -3.44
N ARG A 74 -28.02 -2.24 -2.95
CA ARG A 74 -28.42 -0.91 -2.43
C ARG A 74 -28.11 0.25 -3.38
N GLY A 75 -27.68 -0.04 -4.61
CA GLY A 75 -27.36 0.99 -5.62
C GLY A 75 -26.23 0.57 -6.54
N SER A 76 -25.23 1.43 -6.70
CA SER A 76 -24.06 1.17 -7.52
C SER A 76 -22.83 1.86 -6.97
N VAL A 77 -21.66 1.35 -7.37
CA VAL A 77 -20.37 1.84 -6.90
C VAL A 77 -19.43 2.01 -8.09
N ALA A 78 -18.82 3.18 -8.17
CA ALA A 78 -17.68 3.46 -9.03
C ALA A 78 -16.46 3.70 -8.14
N SER A 79 -15.39 2.96 -8.41
CA SER A 79 -14.16 3.02 -7.63
C SER A 79 -12.99 3.30 -8.55
N PHE A 80 -12.17 4.28 -8.19
CA PHE A 80 -10.95 4.63 -8.89
C PHE A 80 -9.73 4.30 -8.02
N GLY A 81 -8.75 3.61 -8.60
CA GLY A 81 -7.47 3.35 -7.95
C GLY A 81 -6.62 2.33 -8.71
N ALA A 82 -5.42 2.08 -8.20
CA ALA A 82 -4.52 1.07 -8.75
C ALA A 82 -4.99 -0.37 -8.41
N GLN A 83 -5.69 -0.54 -7.29
CA GLN A 83 -6.28 -1.81 -6.87
C GLN A 83 -7.73 -1.60 -6.45
N ALA A 84 -8.65 -2.40 -7.00
CA ALA A 84 -10.08 -2.29 -6.70
C ALA A 84 -10.42 -2.49 -5.21
N ALA A 85 -9.63 -3.27 -4.48
CA ALA A 85 -9.82 -3.51 -3.05
C ALA A 85 -9.43 -2.32 -2.16
N LEU A 86 -8.61 -1.39 -2.66
CA LEU A 86 -8.11 -0.21 -1.94
C LEU A 86 -8.24 1.02 -2.84
N PRO A 87 -9.47 1.45 -3.16
CA PRO A 87 -9.68 2.57 -4.05
C PRO A 87 -9.19 3.88 -3.43
N ALA A 88 -8.60 4.75 -4.27
CA ALA A 88 -8.23 6.10 -3.88
C ALA A 88 -9.46 7.02 -3.77
N LEU A 89 -10.47 6.77 -4.61
CA LEU A 89 -11.75 7.46 -4.64
C LEU A 89 -12.88 6.46 -4.88
N THR A 90 -13.98 6.61 -4.16
CA THR A 90 -15.21 5.83 -4.39
C THR A 90 -16.41 6.77 -4.46
N LEU A 91 -17.28 6.54 -5.44
CA LEU A 91 -18.62 7.11 -5.51
C LEU A 91 -19.59 5.94 -5.31
N GLN A 92 -20.31 5.96 -4.20
CA GLN A 92 -21.33 4.96 -3.89
C GLN A 92 -22.69 5.62 -3.90
N CYS A 93 -23.58 5.13 -4.76
CA CYS A 93 -24.98 5.45 -4.67
C CYS A 93 -25.68 4.60 -3.60
N ASP A 94 -26.44 5.26 -2.74
CA ASP A 94 -27.51 4.67 -1.95
C ASP A 94 -28.86 5.05 -2.58
N THR A 95 -29.52 4.09 -3.22
CA THR A 95 -30.81 4.32 -3.88
C THR A 95 -31.97 4.50 -2.89
N GLY A 96 -31.81 4.03 -1.65
CA GLY A 96 -32.83 4.21 -0.60
C GLY A 96 -32.93 5.66 -0.14
N THR A 97 -31.81 6.37 -0.10
CA THR A 97 -31.74 7.78 0.32
C THR A 97 -31.50 8.76 -0.84
N ARG A 98 -31.24 8.24 -2.05
CA ARG A 98 -30.83 9.00 -3.25
C ARG A 98 -29.64 9.91 -2.96
N GLN A 99 -28.65 9.37 -2.27
CA GLN A 99 -27.41 10.05 -1.94
C GLN A 99 -26.22 9.36 -2.62
N ILE A 100 -25.27 10.19 -3.05
CA ILE A 100 -23.93 9.78 -3.44
C ILE A 100 -23.00 10.00 -2.26
N HIS A 101 -22.41 8.93 -1.77
CA HIS A 101 -21.29 8.96 -0.83
C HIS A 101 -19.99 8.96 -1.61
N LEU A 102 -19.31 10.11 -1.60
CA LEU A 102 -18.00 10.28 -2.21
C LEU A 102 -16.93 10.16 -1.13
N SER A 103 -16.15 9.08 -1.18
CA SER A 103 -15.14 8.78 -0.15
C SER A 103 -13.72 8.68 -0.73
N ARG A 104 -12.74 9.07 0.09
CA ARG A 104 -11.31 8.95 -0.22
C ARG A 104 -10.51 8.55 1.02
N THR A 105 -9.29 8.06 0.81
CA THR A 105 -8.34 7.85 1.91
C THR A 105 -7.84 9.19 2.46
N ALA A 106 -7.93 9.32 3.78
CA ALA A 106 -7.57 10.52 4.52
C ALA A 106 -7.30 10.22 5.99
N ALA A 107 -6.24 10.83 6.53
CA ALA A 107 -5.91 10.71 7.96
C ALA A 107 -6.83 11.55 8.86
N ALA A 108 -7.43 12.62 8.33
CA ALA A 108 -8.28 13.54 9.07
C ALA A 108 -9.47 14.02 8.23
N ALA A 109 -10.60 14.31 8.89
CA ALA A 109 -11.82 14.83 8.29
C ALA A 109 -11.74 16.36 8.05
N THR A 110 -10.75 16.78 7.28
CA THR A 110 -10.64 18.17 6.80
C THR A 110 -11.45 18.35 5.51
N PRO A 111 -12.04 19.54 5.25
CA PRO A 111 -12.80 19.77 4.02
C PRO A 111 -12.01 19.40 2.76
N MET A 112 -12.64 18.70 1.83
CA MET A 112 -12.06 18.35 0.54
C MET A 112 -12.55 19.33 -0.53
N THR A 113 -11.66 19.79 -1.39
CA THR A 113 -12.00 20.67 -2.51
C THR A 113 -12.01 19.88 -3.79
N ILE A 114 -13.14 19.92 -4.50
CA ILE A 114 -13.26 19.39 -5.86
C ILE A 114 -13.10 20.54 -6.84
N ARG A 115 -12.15 20.41 -7.76
CA ARG A 115 -11.91 21.34 -8.86
C ARG A 115 -12.17 20.63 -10.19
N THR A 116 -13.18 21.09 -10.91
CA THR A 116 -13.54 20.65 -12.26
C THR A 116 -13.23 21.75 -13.27
N SER A 117 -13.55 21.52 -14.53
CA SER A 117 -13.38 22.54 -15.58
C SER A 117 -14.32 23.74 -15.43
N SER A 118 -15.45 23.58 -14.75
CA SER A 118 -16.51 24.60 -14.61
C SER A 118 -16.75 25.06 -13.18
N VAL A 119 -16.40 24.24 -12.18
CA VAL A 119 -16.72 24.48 -10.77
C VAL A 119 -15.51 24.18 -9.90
N THR A 120 -15.31 25.00 -8.86
CA THR A 120 -14.46 24.63 -7.71
C THR A 120 -15.31 24.75 -6.45
N ARG A 121 -15.46 23.65 -5.70
CA ARG A 121 -16.31 23.62 -4.50
C ARG A 121 -15.63 22.83 -3.38
N ALA A 122 -15.61 23.42 -2.19
CA ALA A 122 -15.25 22.73 -0.96
C ALA A 122 -16.45 21.97 -0.41
N LEU A 123 -16.21 20.73 0.02
CA LEU A 123 -17.18 19.84 0.66
C LEU A 123 -16.73 19.55 2.09
N SER A 124 -17.66 19.67 3.02
CA SER A 124 -17.47 19.13 4.36
C SER A 124 -17.48 17.60 4.28
N VAL A 125 -16.59 16.96 5.04
CA VAL A 125 -16.47 15.50 5.12
C VAL A 125 -16.66 15.03 6.54
N GLN A 126 -17.07 13.79 6.70
CA GLN A 126 -17.09 13.08 7.98
C GLN A 126 -16.17 11.85 7.88
N PRO A 127 -15.72 11.28 9.01
CA PRO A 127 -15.08 9.97 8.99
C PRO A 127 -15.95 8.95 8.24
N GLY A 128 -15.34 8.21 7.32
CA GLY A 128 -16.02 7.18 6.54
C GLY A 128 -16.22 5.89 7.32
N ASN A 129 -17.03 4.98 6.77
CA ASN A 129 -17.30 3.67 7.37
C ASN A 129 -16.07 2.76 7.39
N THR A 130 -15.08 3.03 6.54
CA THR A 130 -13.81 2.32 6.50
C THR A 130 -12.76 3.14 7.26
N PRO A 131 -11.99 2.54 8.19
CA PRO A 131 -10.91 3.22 8.88
C PRO A 131 -9.93 3.88 7.90
N GLY A 132 -9.52 5.12 8.19
CA GLY A 132 -8.61 5.89 7.33
C GLY A 132 -9.27 6.46 6.06
N THR A 133 -10.59 6.52 6.01
CA THR A 133 -11.34 7.20 4.94
C THR A 133 -12.18 8.34 5.48
N VAL A 134 -12.48 9.30 4.61
CA VAL A 134 -13.45 10.37 4.85
C VAL A 134 -14.46 10.38 3.72
N THR A 135 -15.67 10.85 4.01
CA THR A 135 -16.80 10.81 3.09
C THR A 135 -17.51 12.17 3.06
N ALA A 136 -17.73 12.70 1.87
CA ALA A 136 -18.73 13.72 1.59
C ALA A 136 -20.02 13.05 1.11
N THR A 137 -21.17 13.56 1.53
CA THR A 137 -22.48 13.08 1.07
C THR A 137 -23.13 14.17 0.24
N LEU A 138 -23.55 13.81 -0.97
CA LEU A 138 -24.22 14.70 -1.92
C LEU A 138 -25.58 14.10 -2.30
N PRO A 139 -26.64 14.90 -2.44
CA PRO A 139 -27.86 14.41 -3.07
C PRO A 139 -27.58 14.02 -4.52
N ALA A 140 -28.29 13.02 -5.05
CA ALA A 140 -28.13 12.58 -6.45
C ALA A 140 -28.40 13.68 -7.49
N SER A 141 -29.08 14.75 -7.10
CA SER A 141 -29.34 15.95 -7.91
C SER A 141 -28.28 17.04 -7.79
N ASP A 142 -27.22 16.85 -7.01
CA ASP A 142 -26.19 17.88 -6.84
C ASP A 142 -25.47 18.15 -8.17
N PRO A 143 -25.43 19.40 -8.66
CA PRO A 143 -24.82 19.74 -9.95
C PRO A 143 -23.30 19.52 -9.99
N LEU A 144 -22.65 19.33 -8.84
CA LEU A 144 -21.24 18.97 -8.78
C LEU A 144 -20.97 17.60 -9.43
N LEU A 145 -21.93 16.67 -9.37
CA LEU A 145 -21.81 15.34 -9.97
C LEU A 145 -21.60 15.42 -11.49
N GLU A 146 -22.47 16.18 -12.16
CA GLU A 146 -22.35 16.50 -13.59
C GLU A 146 -21.05 17.24 -13.90
N ALA A 147 -20.70 18.23 -13.06
CA ALA A 147 -19.48 19.00 -13.26
C ALA A 147 -18.21 18.12 -13.21
N MET A 148 -18.23 17.02 -12.46
CA MET A 148 -17.14 16.05 -12.43
C MET A 148 -17.09 15.20 -13.70
N GLY A 149 -18.21 14.59 -14.11
CA GLY A 149 -18.22 13.71 -15.28
C GLY A 149 -18.05 14.45 -16.62
N PHE A 150 -18.49 15.71 -16.71
CA PHE A 150 -18.29 16.57 -17.89
C PHE A 150 -17.03 17.44 -17.84
N SER A 151 -16.14 17.24 -16.87
CA SER A 151 -14.86 17.96 -16.87
C SER A 151 -14.03 17.61 -18.12
N ARG A 152 -13.20 18.54 -18.60
CA ARG A 152 -12.33 18.34 -19.76
C ARG A 152 -11.17 17.41 -19.40
N GLY A 153 -11.39 16.11 -19.53
CA GLY A 153 -10.41 15.04 -19.33
C GLY A 153 -10.16 14.68 -17.87
N ARG A 154 -10.07 15.68 -16.97
CA ARG A 154 -9.79 15.43 -15.54
C ARG A 154 -10.46 16.42 -14.60
N PHE A 155 -10.58 16.01 -13.34
CA PHE A 155 -10.88 16.88 -12.22
C PHE A 155 -9.92 16.55 -11.07
N VAL A 156 -9.82 17.47 -10.10
CA VAL A 156 -8.90 17.34 -8.98
C VAL A 156 -9.67 17.30 -7.67
N ILE A 157 -9.28 16.39 -6.78
CA ILE A 157 -9.70 16.39 -5.38
C ILE A 157 -8.50 16.72 -4.51
N ASP A 158 -8.54 17.87 -3.86
CA ASP A 158 -7.52 18.33 -2.94
C ASP A 158 -8.02 18.26 -1.50
N GLN A 159 -7.14 17.92 -0.57
CA GLN A 159 -7.46 17.91 0.86
C GLN A 159 -6.17 18.09 1.65
N GLN A 160 -6.23 18.93 2.68
CA GLN A 160 -5.05 19.24 3.50
C GLN A 160 -4.41 17.98 4.08
N GLY A 161 -3.10 17.86 3.89
CA GLY A 161 -2.31 16.73 4.38
C GLY A 161 -2.37 15.47 3.51
N GLN A 162 -3.16 15.47 2.43
CA GLN A 162 -3.27 14.35 1.51
C GLN A 162 -2.68 14.70 0.14
N PRO A 163 -2.13 13.71 -0.60
CA PRO A 163 -1.83 13.90 -2.02
C PRO A 163 -3.09 14.29 -2.79
N ALA A 164 -2.96 15.25 -3.70
CA ALA A 164 -4.06 15.60 -4.60
C ALA A 164 -4.38 14.40 -5.52
N LEU A 165 -5.67 14.13 -5.70
CA LEU A 165 -6.12 13.13 -6.65
C LEU A 165 -6.45 13.83 -7.96
N VAL A 166 -5.81 13.42 -9.05
CA VAL A 166 -6.07 13.89 -10.41
C VAL A 166 -6.79 12.77 -11.14
N ILE A 167 -8.11 12.90 -11.25
CA ILE A 167 -9.01 11.82 -11.62
C ILE A 167 -9.50 12.02 -13.05
N PRO A 168 -9.44 11.00 -13.92
CA PRO A 168 -10.04 11.09 -15.24
C PRO A 168 -11.57 11.12 -15.15
N SER A 169 -12.19 12.01 -15.91
CA SER A 169 -13.65 12.18 -15.96
C SER A 169 -14.28 11.19 -16.95
N TRP A 170 -14.31 9.91 -16.57
CA TRP A 170 -14.86 8.82 -17.38
C TRP A 170 -16.33 8.50 -17.03
N ALA A 171 -16.94 7.65 -17.85
CA ALA A 171 -18.38 7.37 -17.84
C ALA A 171 -18.91 6.73 -16.54
N GLU A 172 -18.05 6.14 -15.71
CA GLU A 172 -18.43 5.50 -14.45
C GLU A 172 -19.04 6.50 -13.45
N ILE A 173 -18.62 7.76 -13.48
CA ILE A 173 -19.14 8.83 -12.62
C ILE A 173 -20.62 9.09 -12.96
N GLU A 174 -20.91 9.28 -14.25
CA GLU A 174 -22.27 9.53 -14.73
C GLU A 174 -23.15 8.30 -14.58
N ARG A 175 -22.59 7.09 -14.79
CA ARG A 175 -23.33 5.85 -14.61
C ARG A 175 -23.84 5.67 -13.18
N VAL A 176 -22.99 5.92 -12.17
CA VAL A 176 -23.42 5.84 -10.76
C VAL A 176 -24.37 6.96 -10.40
N THR A 177 -24.15 8.16 -10.94
CA THR A 177 -25.04 9.31 -10.71
C THR A 177 -26.45 9.04 -11.24
N GLU A 178 -26.56 8.49 -12.45
CA GLU A 178 -27.84 8.16 -13.07
C GLU A 178 -28.57 7.02 -12.35
N ASP A 179 -27.87 5.94 -11.99
CA ASP A 179 -28.45 4.87 -11.16
C ASP A 179 -29.04 5.43 -9.85
N CYS A 180 -28.48 6.53 -9.32
CA CYS A 180 -28.93 7.13 -8.06
C CYS A 180 -30.14 8.06 -8.19
N ARG A 181 -30.36 8.60 -9.39
CA ARG A 181 -31.53 9.44 -9.69
C ARG A 181 -32.79 8.59 -9.86
N GLY A 182 -32.62 7.40 -10.45
CA GLY A 182 -33.67 6.40 -10.66
C GLY A 182 -34.38 6.57 -11.98
#